data_AF-A0A7R9DMU2-F1
#
_entry.id   AF-A0A7R9DMU2-F1
#
_cell.length_a   1.000
_cell.length_b   1.000
_cell.length_c   1.000
_cell.angle_alpha   90.00
_cell.angle_beta   90.00
_cell.angle_gamma   90.00
#
_symmetry.space_group_name_H-M   'P 1'
#
loop_
_entity.id
_entity.type
_entity.pdbx_description
1 polymer ?
#
loop_
_entity_poly.entity_id
_entity_poly.type
_entity_poly.pdbx_seq_one_letter_code
_entity_poly.pdbx_strand_id
1 'polypeptide(L)'
;MNGGYADPGQQQQQQYSQYPSPPLPQQNYHQQQQQQQQVAASPAPVARVAEPPKPKAPIPEEFMYLQTVFEELRNRCTCSATNPQTKRKLEDVSRKLESLYDALRESRLSSNTLQGLHQMVQLVQIGDYTGCLGLHTQLVSGPDFSQIASFMPGLKVLIQSALQLGVYLQ
;
A
#
# COMPACT_ATOMS: atom_id res chain seq x y z
N MET A 1 60.39 16.47 -27.49
CA MET A 1 60.32 15.14 -28.12
C MET A 1 58.86 14.82 -28.41
N ASN A 2 58.51 14.58 -29.67
CA ASN A 2 57.21 14.09 -30.14
C ASN A 2 57.35 12.61 -30.54
N GLY A 3 56.31 11.80 -30.33
CA GLY A 3 56.15 10.42 -30.82
C GLY A 3 55.31 9.59 -29.84
N GLY A 4 54.27 8.83 -30.18
CA GLY A 4 53.64 8.48 -31.45
C GLY A 4 52.91 7.13 -31.28
N TYR A 5 51.69 7.02 -31.85
CA TYR A 5 50.94 5.79 -32.24
C TYR A 5 50.37 4.91 -31.09
N ALA A 6 49.05 4.80 -30.88
CA ALA A 6 47.96 4.11 -31.62
C ALA A 6 47.88 2.58 -31.38
N ASP A 7 46.79 2.09 -30.80
CA ASP A 7 46.22 0.76 -31.07
C ASP A 7 44.70 0.69 -30.76
N PRO A 8 43.87 0.33 -31.76
CA PRO A 8 42.50 -0.15 -31.57
C PRO A 8 42.35 -1.63 -32.01
N GLY A 9 41.76 -2.49 -31.17
CA GLY A 9 41.41 -3.85 -31.61
C GLY A 9 40.56 -4.69 -30.65
N GLN A 10 39.32 -4.97 -31.08
CA GLN A 10 38.61 -6.28 -31.08
C GLN A 10 38.36 -7.01 -29.73
N GLN A 11 37.29 -7.76 -29.41
CA GLN A 11 36.26 -8.49 -30.16
C GLN A 11 35.28 -9.18 -29.14
N GLN A 12 34.02 -9.46 -29.56
CA GLN A 12 33.30 -10.75 -29.40
C GLN A 12 32.52 -11.15 -28.09
N GLN A 13 31.18 -11.33 -28.20
CA GLN A 13 30.37 -12.54 -27.86
C GLN A 13 28.85 -12.26 -28.10
N GLN A 14 28.11 -12.96 -28.98
CA GLN A 14 27.43 -14.29 -28.86
C GLN A 14 26.45 -14.38 -27.65
N GLN A 15 25.29 -15.04 -27.63
CA GLN A 15 24.45 -15.86 -28.53
C GLN A 15 23.39 -16.53 -27.63
N TYR A 16 22.09 -16.24 -27.67
CA TYR A 16 21.05 -17.13 -27.07
C TYR A 16 19.64 -16.53 -27.30
N SER A 17 18.54 -17.25 -27.53
CA SER A 17 18.27 -18.61 -28.00
C SER A 17 16.80 -18.62 -28.39
N GLN A 18 16.48 -19.24 -29.54
CA GLN A 18 15.13 -19.50 -30.01
C GLN A 18 14.61 -20.79 -29.34
N TYR A 19 13.42 -20.79 -28.75
CA TYR A 19 12.72 -22.02 -28.32
C TYR A 19 11.29 -22.02 -28.88
N PRO A 20 10.88 -23.05 -29.64
CA PRO A 20 9.47 -23.30 -29.97
C PRO A 20 8.80 -24.14 -28.87
N SER A 21 7.60 -23.73 -28.45
CA SER A 21 6.76 -24.45 -27.49
C SER A 21 5.76 -25.38 -28.20
N PRO A 22 5.60 -26.64 -27.76
CA PRO A 22 4.52 -27.53 -28.23
C PRO A 22 3.22 -27.34 -27.42
N PRO A 23 2.02 -27.50 -28.03
CA PRO A 23 0.74 -27.42 -27.34
C PRO A 23 0.37 -28.75 -26.69
N LEU A 24 -0.17 -28.72 -25.47
CA LEU A 24 -0.78 -29.88 -24.81
C LEU A 24 -2.30 -29.67 -24.62
N PRO A 25 -3.12 -30.72 -24.81
CA PRO A 25 -4.57 -30.64 -24.97
C PRO A 25 -5.36 -30.66 -23.65
N GLN A 26 -6.57 -30.10 -23.74
CA GLN A 26 -7.69 -30.21 -22.79
C GLN A 26 -7.96 -31.66 -22.36
N GLN A 27 -8.23 -31.85 -21.06
CA GLN A 27 -9.05 -32.96 -20.61
C GLN A 27 -9.90 -32.53 -19.41
N ASN A 28 -11.19 -32.73 -19.61
CA ASN A 28 -12.34 -32.34 -18.81
C ASN A 28 -12.80 -33.60 -18.08
N TYR A 29 -12.84 -33.62 -16.75
CA TYR A 29 -13.62 -34.61 -16.02
C TYR A 29 -14.28 -34.01 -14.79
N HIS A 30 -15.59 -33.87 -14.93
CA HIS A 30 -16.60 -33.76 -13.90
C HIS A 30 -16.56 -34.97 -12.94
N GLN A 31 -17.08 -34.78 -11.71
CA GLN A 31 -18.25 -35.51 -11.15
C GLN A 31 -18.08 -35.96 -9.67
N GLN A 32 -19.06 -35.54 -8.84
CA GLN A 32 -19.63 -36.21 -7.64
C GLN A 32 -18.70 -36.45 -6.42
N GLN A 33 -19.14 -36.43 -5.15
CA GLN A 33 -20.41 -36.82 -4.54
C GLN A 33 -20.44 -36.42 -3.03
N GLN A 34 -21.65 -36.17 -2.49
CA GLN A 34 -22.14 -36.49 -1.12
C GLN A 34 -21.39 -36.13 0.19
N GLN A 35 -22.07 -35.38 1.07
CA GLN A 35 -22.47 -35.73 2.48
C GLN A 35 -23.11 -34.50 3.16
N GLN A 36 -24.32 -34.51 3.72
CA GLN A 36 -24.90 -35.23 4.89
C GLN A 36 -24.75 -34.45 6.22
N GLN A 37 -25.81 -34.54 7.05
CA GLN A 37 -26.01 -34.09 8.45
C GLN A 37 -26.46 -32.63 8.68
N GLN A 38 -27.70 -32.37 9.14
CA GLN A 38 -28.43 -32.74 10.38
C GLN A 38 -28.33 -31.67 11.47
N VAL A 39 -29.44 -30.95 11.63
CA VAL A 39 -30.09 -30.44 12.86
C VAL A 39 -29.21 -29.92 14.01
N ALA A 40 -29.26 -28.61 14.17
CA ALA A 40 -28.76 -27.84 15.30
C ALA A 40 -29.69 -27.89 16.51
N ALA A 41 -29.12 -28.12 17.70
CA ALA A 41 -29.64 -27.60 18.97
C ALA A 41 -28.51 -27.50 20.00
N SER A 42 -28.10 -26.27 20.32
CA SER A 42 -27.45 -25.89 21.59
C SER A 42 -27.56 -24.36 21.77
N PRO A 43 -27.85 -23.87 22.99
CA PRO A 43 -28.17 -22.48 23.29
C PRO A 43 -26.93 -21.59 23.38
N ALA A 44 -27.11 -20.30 23.09
CA ALA A 44 -26.07 -19.26 23.13
C ALA A 44 -25.35 -19.20 24.49
N PRO A 45 -24.06 -18.79 24.47
CA PRO A 45 -23.81 -17.45 24.95
C PRO A 45 -22.83 -16.65 24.06
N VAL A 46 -23.16 -15.36 23.91
CA VAL A 46 -22.27 -14.23 23.59
C VAL A 46 -21.46 -14.27 22.29
N ALA A 47 -22.06 -13.82 21.18
CA ALA A 47 -21.29 -13.21 20.10
C ALA A 47 -22.12 -12.14 19.38
N ARG A 48 -21.66 -10.89 19.53
CA ARG A 48 -21.74 -9.77 18.58
C ARG A 48 -23.02 -9.67 17.72
N VAL A 49 -23.88 -8.78 18.18
CA VAL A 49 -24.79 -7.92 17.40
C VAL A 49 -24.36 -7.73 15.93
N ALA A 50 -25.22 -8.28 15.05
CA ALA A 50 -25.64 -7.79 13.74
C ALA A 50 -24.55 -7.39 12.71
N GLU A 51 -24.26 -8.33 11.79
CA GLU A 51 -23.82 -8.04 10.42
C GLU A 51 -25.07 -7.85 9.52
N PRO A 52 -25.18 -6.71 8.81
CA PRO A 52 -25.95 -6.62 7.56
C PRO A 52 -25.08 -6.02 6.41
N PRO A 53 -25.48 -6.11 5.12
CA PRO A 53 -25.13 -7.14 4.13
C PRO A 53 -24.24 -6.61 2.96
N LYS A 54 -23.38 -7.47 2.37
CA LYS A 54 -22.52 -7.19 1.18
C LYS A 54 -23.32 -6.91 -0.10
N PRO A 55 -23.04 -5.83 -0.88
CA PRO A 55 -22.67 -6.02 -2.31
C PRO A 55 -21.75 -4.95 -2.96
N LYS A 56 -21.03 -5.34 -4.03
CA LYS A 56 -19.83 -4.74 -4.70
C LYS A 56 -18.58 -5.02 -3.88
N ALA A 57 -17.66 -5.88 -4.34
CA ALA A 57 -16.47 -6.32 -3.60
C ALA A 57 -15.80 -5.12 -2.90
N PRO A 58 -16.10 -4.89 -1.61
CA PRO A 58 -15.80 -3.63 -0.99
C PRO A 58 -14.38 -3.73 -0.50
N ILE A 59 -13.60 -2.68 -0.72
CA ILE A 59 -12.42 -2.41 0.10
C ILE A 59 -12.90 -2.60 1.56
N PRO A 60 -12.38 -3.57 2.33
CA PRO A 60 -12.88 -3.83 3.69
C PRO A 60 -12.92 -2.50 4.47
N GLU A 61 -13.96 -2.27 5.29
CA GLU A 61 -14.22 -0.98 5.95
C GLU A 61 -12.98 -0.43 6.68
N GLU A 62 -12.13 -1.34 7.15
CA GLU A 62 -10.78 -1.13 7.68
C GLU A 62 -9.92 -0.18 6.80
N PHE A 63 -9.89 -0.37 5.48
CA PHE A 63 -9.05 0.41 4.56
C PHE A 63 -9.74 1.67 4.01
N MET A 64 -11.08 1.69 3.96
CA MET A 64 -11.85 2.89 3.59
C MET A 64 -11.62 4.03 4.58
N TYR A 65 -11.55 3.67 5.87
CA TYR A 65 -11.23 4.58 6.94
C TYR A 65 -9.82 5.18 6.79
N LEU A 66 -8.83 4.32 6.50
CA LEU A 66 -7.46 4.72 6.19
C LEU A 66 -7.36 5.73 5.04
N GLN A 67 -8.04 5.43 3.94
CA GLN A 67 -8.13 6.31 2.78
C GLN A 67 -8.77 7.65 3.13
N THR A 68 -9.92 7.61 3.82
CA THR A 68 -10.67 8.82 4.19
C THR A 68 -9.84 9.72 5.09
N VAL A 69 -9.17 9.17 6.11
CA VAL A 69 -8.33 9.94 7.03
C VAL A 69 -7.13 10.56 6.30
N PHE A 70 -6.41 9.81 5.47
CA PHE A 70 -5.28 10.38 4.75
C PHE A 70 -5.69 11.43 3.71
N GLU A 71 -6.80 11.22 3.00
CA GLU A 71 -7.38 12.19 2.07
C GLU A 71 -7.82 13.46 2.81
N GLU A 72 -8.55 13.34 3.93
CA GLU A 72 -8.96 14.48 4.75
C GLU A 72 -7.73 15.25 5.26
N LEU A 73 -6.73 14.55 5.80
CA LEU A 73 -5.51 15.21 6.29
C LEU A 73 -4.81 15.97 5.18
N ARG A 74 -4.69 15.36 3.99
CA ARG A 74 -4.08 15.97 2.81
C ARG A 74 -4.89 17.16 2.31
N ASN A 75 -6.21 17.05 2.27
CA ASN A 75 -7.10 18.12 1.83
C ASN A 75 -7.01 19.32 2.77
N ARG A 76 -7.07 19.08 4.09
CA ARG A 76 -6.87 20.10 5.12
C ARG A 76 -5.49 20.76 5.02
N CYS A 77 -4.43 19.98 4.83
CA CYS A 77 -3.11 20.53 4.56
C CYS A 77 -3.09 21.40 3.30
N THR A 78 -3.81 21.00 2.25
CA THR A 78 -3.84 21.72 0.96
C THR A 78 -4.60 23.04 1.08
N CYS A 79 -5.69 23.06 1.84
CA CYS A 79 -6.43 24.29 2.16
C CYS A 79 -5.62 25.23 3.06
N SER A 80 -4.92 24.70 4.06
CA SER A 80 -4.06 25.49 4.95
C SER A 80 -2.74 25.94 4.29
N ALA A 81 -2.30 25.25 3.25
CA ALA A 81 -1.06 25.58 2.54
C ALA A 81 -1.21 26.88 1.72
N THR A 82 -0.71 27.98 2.28
CA THR A 82 -0.60 29.27 1.60
C THR A 82 0.64 29.38 0.71
N ASN A 83 1.67 28.57 0.97
CA ASN A 83 2.93 28.61 0.23
C ASN A 83 2.90 27.71 -1.02
N PRO A 84 3.25 28.21 -2.22
CA PRO A 84 3.27 27.42 -3.45
C PRO A 84 4.21 26.19 -3.38
N GLN A 85 5.31 26.25 -2.62
CA GLN A 85 6.19 25.09 -2.41
C GLN A 85 5.47 23.98 -1.64
N THR A 86 4.74 24.33 -0.58
CA THR A 86 3.96 23.36 0.21
C THR A 86 2.88 22.72 -0.64
N LYS A 87 2.18 23.50 -1.47
CA LYS A 87 1.17 22.96 -2.41
C LYS A 87 1.79 21.93 -3.35
N ARG A 88 2.99 22.19 -3.88
CA ARG A 88 3.72 21.24 -4.73
C ARG A 88 4.09 19.95 -4.01
N LYS A 89 4.47 20.02 -2.72
CA LYS A 89 4.70 18.83 -1.88
C LYS A 89 3.41 18.04 -1.67
N LEU A 90 2.28 18.70 -1.42
CA LEU A 90 0.99 18.04 -1.22
C LEU A 90 0.44 17.40 -2.49
N GLU A 91 0.77 17.93 -3.66
CA GLU A 91 0.48 17.25 -4.94
C GLU A 91 1.28 15.96 -5.10
N ASP A 92 2.56 15.94 -4.73
CA ASP A 92 3.37 14.71 -4.75
C ASP A 92 2.81 13.66 -3.76
N VAL A 93 2.48 14.11 -2.55
CA VAL A 93 1.79 13.29 -1.54
C VAL A 93 0.50 12.69 -2.10
N SER A 94 -0.30 13.47 -2.83
CA SER A 94 -1.54 12.99 -3.45
C SER A 94 -1.29 11.78 -4.35
N ARG A 95 -0.29 11.87 -5.23
CA ARG A 95 0.08 10.73 -6.11
C ARG A 95 0.58 9.52 -5.32
N LYS A 96 1.24 9.76 -4.18
CA LYS A 96 1.68 8.68 -3.29
C LYS A 96 0.54 8.02 -2.54
N LEU A 97 -0.47 8.77 -2.14
CA LEU A 97 -1.70 8.20 -1.60
C LEU A 97 -2.41 7.33 -2.62
N GLU A 98 -2.49 7.74 -3.89
CA GLU A 98 -3.03 6.90 -4.97
C GLU A 98 -2.27 5.57 -5.10
N SER A 99 -0.93 5.60 -5.06
CA SER A 99 -0.10 4.39 -5.10
C SER A 99 -0.33 3.49 -3.87
N LEU A 100 -0.57 4.07 -2.69
CA LEU A 100 -0.91 3.34 -1.48
C LEU A 100 -2.28 2.64 -1.63
N TYR A 101 -3.28 3.33 -2.19
CA TYR A 101 -4.60 2.75 -2.41
C TYR A 101 -4.59 1.62 -3.44
N ASP A 102 -3.76 1.74 -4.48
CA ASP A 102 -3.54 0.68 -5.45
C ASP A 102 -2.91 -0.56 -4.79
N ALA A 103 -1.85 -0.37 -3.99
CA ALA A 103 -1.20 -1.45 -3.25
C ALA A 103 -2.14 -2.14 -2.24
N LEU A 104 -3.05 -1.38 -1.62
CA LEU A 104 -4.10 -1.92 -0.76
C LEU A 104 -5.12 -2.75 -1.55
N ARG A 105 -5.53 -2.29 -2.72
CA ARG A 105 -6.45 -3.02 -3.61
C ARG A 105 -5.86 -4.32 -4.12
N GLU A 106 -4.59 -4.31 -4.51
CA GLU A 106 -3.88 -5.50 -4.94
C GLU A 106 -3.57 -6.48 -3.79
N SER A 107 -3.88 -6.11 -2.54
CA SER A 107 -3.49 -6.87 -1.34
C SER A 107 -2.00 -7.25 -1.33
N ARG A 108 -1.16 -6.37 -1.88
CA ARG A 108 0.30 -6.53 -1.93
C ARG A 108 0.97 -6.14 -0.62
N LEU A 109 0.22 -5.65 0.37
CA LEU A 109 0.76 -5.28 1.68
C LEU A 109 0.62 -6.44 2.67
N SER A 110 1.67 -6.69 3.44
CA SER A 110 1.64 -7.66 4.53
C SER A 110 0.69 -7.21 5.66
N SER A 111 0.16 -8.16 6.43
CA SER A 111 -0.65 -7.85 7.62
C SER A 111 0.08 -6.95 8.62
N ASN A 112 1.41 -7.08 8.72
CA ASN A 112 2.26 -6.24 9.56
C ASN A 112 2.28 -4.78 9.08
N THR A 113 2.47 -4.57 7.77
CA THR A 113 2.40 -3.24 7.16
C THR A 113 1.03 -2.60 7.36
N LEU A 114 -0.01 -3.41 7.17
CA LEU A 114 -1.39 -2.99 7.33
C LEU A 114 -1.71 -2.51 8.74
N GLN A 115 -1.32 -3.29 9.75
CA GLN A 115 -1.45 -2.90 11.15
C GLN A 115 -0.73 -1.58 11.44
N GLY A 116 0.48 -1.41 10.90
CA GLY A 116 1.21 -0.16 11.04
C GLY A 116 0.50 1.04 10.40
N LEU A 117 -0.07 0.88 9.21
CA LEU A 117 -0.88 1.93 8.57
C LEU A 117 -2.10 2.32 9.42
N HIS A 118 -2.82 1.33 9.96
CA HIS A 118 -3.94 1.59 10.87
C HIS A 118 -3.49 2.37 12.11
N GLN A 119 -2.39 1.96 12.74
CA GLN A 119 -1.81 2.67 13.88
C GLN A 119 -1.41 4.11 13.52
N MET A 120 -0.83 4.32 12.34
CA MET A 120 -0.49 5.67 11.86
C MET A 120 -1.73 6.56 11.76
N VAL A 121 -2.85 6.02 11.28
CA VAL A 121 -4.12 6.74 11.20
C VAL A 121 -4.70 7.06 12.57
N GLN A 122 -4.63 6.13 13.53
CA GLN A 122 -5.04 6.40 14.90
C GLN A 122 -4.23 7.55 15.52
N LEU A 123 -2.92 7.56 15.29
CA LEU A 123 -2.02 8.60 15.77
C LEU A 123 -2.33 9.96 15.14
N VAL A 124 -2.61 9.99 13.83
CA VAL A 124 -3.06 11.19 13.13
C VAL A 124 -4.36 11.74 13.73
N GLN A 125 -5.32 10.88 14.06
CA GLN A 125 -6.59 11.32 14.65
C GLN A 125 -6.44 11.94 16.04
N ILE A 126 -5.59 11.36 16.90
CA ILE A 126 -5.35 11.95 18.23
C ILE A 126 -4.38 13.14 18.16
N GLY A 127 -3.88 13.48 16.97
CA GLY A 127 -2.92 14.56 16.73
C GLY A 127 -1.48 14.23 17.08
N ASP A 128 -1.15 12.95 17.32
CA ASP A 128 0.21 12.51 17.65
C ASP A 128 1.04 12.22 16.39
N TYR A 129 1.45 13.29 15.72
CA TYR A 129 2.32 13.20 14.54
C TYR A 129 3.73 12.68 14.85
N THR A 130 4.21 12.90 16.08
CA THR A 130 5.49 12.39 16.58
C THR A 130 5.53 10.88 16.63
N GLY A 131 4.52 10.25 17.22
CA GLY A 131 4.32 8.81 17.24
C GLY A 131 4.15 8.28 15.82
N CYS A 132 3.42 9.00 14.96
CA CYS A 132 3.20 8.61 13.57
C CYS A 132 4.54 8.54 12.79
N LEU A 133 5.47 9.47 13.02
CA LEU A 133 6.84 9.44 12.47
C LEU A 133 7.69 8.31 13.06
N GLY A 134 7.50 7.98 14.34
CA GLY A 134 8.13 6.81 14.96
C GLY A 134 7.69 5.50 14.30
N LEU A 135 6.38 5.34 14.11
CA LEU A 135 5.79 4.18 13.44
C LEU A 135 6.20 4.09 11.97
N HIS A 136 6.26 5.23 11.26
CA HIS A 136 6.84 5.31 9.91
C HIS A 136 8.25 4.72 9.87
N THR A 137 9.11 5.14 10.80
CA THR A 137 10.51 4.68 10.89
C THR A 137 10.59 3.17 11.14
N GLN A 138 9.72 2.64 12.00
CA GLN A 138 9.64 1.22 12.30
C GLN A 138 9.19 0.39 11.09
N LEU A 139 8.22 0.89 10.32
CA LEU A 139 7.75 0.24 9.10
C LEU A 139 8.82 0.24 7.99
N VAL A 140 9.52 1.36 7.77
CA VAL A 140 10.57 1.42 6.75
C VAL A 140 11.83 0.65 7.11
N SER A 141 12.03 0.37 8.40
CA SER A 141 13.11 -0.50 8.90
C SER A 141 12.70 -1.99 8.90
N GLY A 142 11.44 -2.28 8.59
CA GLY A 142 10.90 -3.64 8.53
C GLY A 142 11.24 -4.38 7.22
N PRO A 143 11.02 -5.70 7.18
CA PRO A 143 11.27 -6.53 5.99
C PRO A 143 10.36 -6.17 4.81
N ASP A 144 9.23 -5.51 5.10
CA ASP A 144 8.23 -5.11 4.11
C ASP A 144 8.56 -3.76 3.43
N PHE A 145 9.74 -3.18 3.71
CA PHE A 145 10.15 -1.88 3.17
C PHE A 145 9.99 -1.79 1.64
N SER A 146 10.36 -2.83 0.91
CA SER A 146 10.29 -2.87 -0.56
C SER A 146 8.87 -2.66 -1.10
N GLN A 147 7.84 -3.09 -0.36
CA GLN A 147 6.43 -2.96 -0.75
C GLN A 147 5.88 -1.56 -0.46
N ILE A 148 6.44 -0.89 0.55
CA ILE A 148 5.95 0.42 1.04
C ILE A 148 6.81 1.61 0.58
N ALA A 149 8.04 1.34 0.11
CA ALA A 149 9.02 2.35 -0.30
C ALA A 149 8.49 3.32 -1.35
N SER A 150 7.57 2.86 -2.22
CA SER A 150 6.96 3.69 -3.28
C SER A 150 6.13 4.86 -2.77
N PHE A 151 5.52 4.75 -1.58
CA PHE A 151 4.61 5.75 -1.01
C PHE A 151 5.03 6.28 0.36
N MET A 152 5.92 5.60 1.07
CA MET A 152 6.42 6.00 2.39
C MET A 152 7.02 7.42 2.46
N PRO A 153 7.78 7.89 1.47
CA PRO A 153 8.23 9.29 1.45
C PRO A 153 7.06 10.28 1.43
N GLY A 154 5.99 9.96 0.71
CA GLY A 154 4.77 10.77 0.65
C GLY A 154 4.05 10.82 2.00
N LEU A 155 3.90 9.68 2.68
CA LEU A 155 3.31 9.65 4.02
C LEU A 155 4.11 10.49 5.03
N LYS A 156 5.43 10.37 5.03
CA LYS A 156 6.28 11.20 5.89
C LYS A 156 6.09 12.69 5.60
N VAL A 157 6.10 13.08 4.32
CA VAL A 157 5.91 14.47 3.91
C VAL A 157 4.53 14.99 4.30
N LEU A 158 3.49 14.17 4.19
CA LEU A 158 2.13 14.50 4.61
C LEU A 158 2.08 14.85 6.10
N ILE A 159 2.58 13.94 6.96
CA ILE A 159 2.60 14.12 8.41
C ILE A 159 3.41 15.35 8.79
N GLN A 160 4.58 15.52 8.18
CA GLN A 160 5.44 16.67 8.45
C GLN A 160 4.81 17.98 7.99
N SER A 161 4.05 17.97 6.90
CA SER A 161 3.30 19.14 6.43
C SER A 161 2.14 19.46 7.36
N ALA A 162 1.41 18.45 7.83
CA ALA A 162 0.35 18.63 8.83
C ALA A 162 0.88 19.22 10.14
N LEU A 163 2.01 18.70 10.64
CA LEU A 163 2.67 19.22 11.84
C LEU A 163 3.15 20.68 11.64
N GLN A 164 3.74 21.00 10.49
CA GLN A 164 4.21 22.35 10.18
C GLN A 164 3.05 23.35 10.08
N LEU A 165 1.91 22.93 9.53
CA LEU A 165 0.72 23.76 9.32
C LEU A 165 -0.22 23.77 10.54
N GLY A 166 0.01 22.93 11.55
CA GLY A 166 -0.88 22.77 12.70
C GLY A 166 -2.27 22.24 12.32
N VAL A 167 -2.35 21.40 11.30
CA VAL A 167 -3.60 20.78 10.84
C VAL A 167 -3.84 19.51 11.63
N TYR A 168 -5.06 19.29 12.13
CA TYR A 168 -5.47 18.09 12.89
C TYR A 168 -6.84 17.60 12.42
N LEU A 169 -7.05 16.28 12.46
CA LEU A 169 -8.36 15.66 12.22
C LEU A 169 -9.03 15.45 13.56
N GLN A 170 -9.81 16.44 13.99
CA GLN A 170 -10.52 16.45 15.27
C GLN A 170 -12.02 16.31 15.06
#